data_AF-A0A3S0SCL1-F1
#
_entry.id   AF-A0A3S0SCL1-F1
#
_cell.length_a   1.000
_cell.length_b   1.000
_cell.length_c   1.000
_cell.angle_alpha   90.00
_cell.angle_beta   90.00
_cell.angle_gamma   90.00
#
_symmetry.space_group_name_H-M   'P 1'
#
loop_
_entity.id
_entity.type
_entity.pdbx_description
1 polymer ?
#
loop_
_entity_poly.entity_id
_entity_poly.type
_entity_poly.pdbx_seq_one_letter_code
_entity_poly.pdbx_strand_id
1 'polypeptide(L)'
;MKKILSLWGATTLIGTSTTSLVACNKNYTQKELTQLKEKKKINTVNKENRDNLEWIEPQEKPFIIVDNKYYFVVWRGNENNDWRIVKFKHFEQKEKILDKYDKYELKTSHFGGDLFIYKNGFVSYDWNKDNGTYFKSVYRWNS
;
A
#
# COMPACT_ATOMS: atom_id res chain seq x y z
N MET A 1 6.53 19.02 11.27
CA MET A 1 7.17 18.02 10.39
C MET A 1 6.25 17.76 9.22
N LYS A 2 6.71 17.98 7.98
CA LYS A 2 5.88 17.91 6.75
C LYS A 2 6.01 16.51 6.15
N LYS A 3 4.88 15.86 5.83
CA LYS A 3 4.79 14.51 5.24
C LYS A 3 4.76 14.60 3.71
N ILE A 4 5.63 13.84 3.05
CA ILE A 4 5.69 13.74 1.58
C ILE A 4 4.61 12.78 1.10
N LEU A 5 3.74 13.24 0.18
CA LEU A 5 2.69 12.44 -0.43
C LEU A 5 3.15 11.92 -1.80
N SER A 6 3.29 10.61 -1.97
CA SER A 6 3.49 10.02 -3.30
C SER A 6 2.12 9.69 -3.94
N LEU A 7 1.83 10.30 -5.09
CA LEU A 7 0.65 9.99 -5.91
C LEU A 7 0.94 8.85 -6.88
N TRP A 8 0.04 7.87 -6.95
CA TRP A 8 -0.06 7.00 -8.11
C TRP A 8 -1.17 7.51 -9.05
N GLY A 9 -0.84 7.59 -10.33
CA GLY A 9 -1.81 7.82 -11.40
C GLY A 9 -2.73 6.61 -11.54
N ALA A 10 -3.98 6.87 -11.95
CA ALA A 10 -4.99 5.84 -12.18
C ALA A 10 -4.42 4.73 -13.08
N THR A 11 -4.37 3.51 -12.57
CA THR A 11 -4.11 2.33 -13.40
C THR A 11 -5.37 2.01 -14.18
N THR A 12 -5.47 2.50 -15.42
CA THR A 12 -6.13 1.72 -16.45
C THR A 12 -5.17 0.60 -16.83
N LEU A 13 -5.55 -0.63 -16.49
CA LEU A 13 -4.82 -1.84 -16.86
C LEU A 13 -4.91 -2.02 -18.38
N ILE A 14 -3.96 -1.43 -19.12
CA ILE A 14 -3.70 -1.77 -20.51
C ILE A 14 -2.37 -2.49 -20.53
N GLY A 15 -2.42 -3.79 -20.84
CA GLY A 15 -1.26 -4.65 -20.88
C GLY A 15 -0.35 -4.28 -22.02
N THR A 16 0.80 -3.67 -21.73
CA THR A 16 2.05 -3.85 -22.46
C THR A 16 3.21 -3.35 -21.61
N SER A 17 4.23 -4.20 -21.53
CA SER A 17 5.60 -4.02 -21.01
C SER A 17 6.18 -2.61 -21.12
N THR A 18 6.38 -1.95 -19.97
CA THR A 18 7.62 -1.30 -19.47
C THR A 18 7.21 -0.25 -18.42
N THR A 19 7.37 -0.57 -17.14
CA THR A 19 7.11 0.39 -16.05
C THR A 19 8.44 0.88 -15.48
N SER A 20 8.93 2.02 -15.97
CA SER A 20 9.88 2.84 -15.23
C SER A 20 9.12 3.59 -14.12
N LEU A 21 9.50 3.32 -12.87
CA LEU A 21 8.92 3.91 -11.67
C LEU A 21 9.60 5.25 -11.36
N VAL A 22 8.83 6.34 -11.34
CA VAL A 22 9.28 7.63 -10.85
C VAL A 22 8.57 7.93 -9.53
N ALA A 23 9.30 7.84 -8.42
CA ALA A 23 8.84 8.33 -7.13
C ALA A 23 8.94 9.87 -7.11
N CYS A 24 7.81 10.57 -7.01
CA CYS A 24 7.80 12.03 -6.93
C CYS A 24 8.05 12.51 -5.49
N ASN A 25 9.21 13.13 -5.26
CA ASN A 25 9.63 13.83 -4.03
C ASN A 25 8.90 15.17 -3.76
N LYS A 26 7.64 15.35 -4.21
CA LYS A 26 6.97 16.66 -4.12
C LYS A 26 6.02 16.72 -2.91
N ASN A 27 6.31 17.62 -1.97
CA ASN A 27 5.40 18.00 -0.88
C ASN A 27 4.27 18.87 -1.43
N TYR A 28 3.02 18.46 -1.23
CA TYR A 28 1.84 19.23 -1.63
C TYR A 28 1.20 19.92 -0.42
N THR A 29 0.82 21.18 -0.59
CA THR A 29 -0.03 21.92 0.36
C THR A 29 -1.49 21.49 0.23
N GLN A 30 -2.31 21.78 1.26
CA GLN A 30 -3.75 21.45 1.25
C GLN A 30 -4.47 22.02 0.02
N LYS A 31 -4.10 23.24 -0.40
CA LYS A 31 -4.66 23.89 -1.59
C LYS A 31 -4.26 23.19 -2.88
N GLU A 32 -3.00 22.79 -3.01
CA GLU A 32 -2.53 22.02 -4.18
C GLU A 32 -3.16 20.62 -4.22
N LEU A 33 -3.41 20.00 -3.08
CA LEU A 33 -4.15 18.74 -2.98
C LEU A 33 -5.59 18.87 -3.47
N THR A 34 -6.31 19.92 -3.04
CA THR A 34 -7.67 20.20 -3.52
C THR A 34 -7.69 20.44 -5.03
N GLN A 35 -6.73 21.20 -5.55
CA GLN A 35 -6.60 21.44 -6.99
C GLN A 35 -6.22 20.17 -7.76
N LEU A 36 -5.37 19.30 -7.20
CA LEU A 36 -5.03 18.00 -7.77
C LEU A 36 -6.23 17.06 -7.77
N LYS A 37 -7.04 17.07 -6.71
CA LYS A 37 -8.30 16.33 -6.63
C LYS A 37 -9.27 16.75 -7.72
N GLU A 38 -9.40 18.05 -7.94
CA GLU A 38 -10.22 18.59 -9.01
C GLU A 38 -9.66 18.25 -10.40
N LYS A 39 -8.34 18.38 -10.59
CA LYS A 39 -7.66 18.11 -11.86
C LYS A 39 -7.66 16.62 -12.22
N LYS A 40 -7.51 15.75 -11.23
CA LYS A 40 -7.53 14.29 -11.38
C LYS A 40 -8.90 13.69 -11.10
N LYS A 41 -9.97 14.50 -11.14
CA LYS A 41 -11.35 14.03 -10.99
C LYS A 41 -11.52 12.75 -11.81
N ILE A 42 -11.80 11.65 -11.11
CA ILE A 42 -12.19 10.41 -11.75
C ILE A 42 -13.59 10.67 -12.30
N ASN A 43 -13.70 10.72 -13.63
CA ASN A 43 -14.98 10.87 -14.31
C ASN A 43 -15.74 9.54 -14.25
N THR A 44 -16.20 9.18 -13.05
CA THR A 44 -17.12 8.06 -12.85
C THR A 44 -18.54 8.58 -13.04
N VAL A 45 -19.36 7.84 -13.77
CA VAL A 45 -20.75 8.20 -14.10
C VAL A 45 -21.62 8.37 -12.85
N ASN A 46 -21.25 7.70 -11.74
CA ASN A 46 -21.97 7.76 -10.47
C ASN A 46 -21.36 8.81 -9.52
N LYS A 47 -22.09 9.90 -9.31
CA LYS A 47 -21.71 11.05 -8.46
C LYS A 47 -21.50 10.64 -7.00
N GLU A 48 -22.28 9.69 -6.49
CA GLU A 48 -22.19 9.21 -5.11
C GLU A 48 -20.86 8.47 -4.88
N ASN A 49 -20.44 7.63 -5.82
CA ASN A 49 -19.14 6.96 -5.76
C ASN A 49 -17.98 7.96 -5.80
N ARG A 50 -18.10 9.01 -6.62
CA ARG A 50 -17.06 10.04 -6.74
C ARG A 50 -16.87 10.82 -5.45
N ASP A 51 -17.96 11.16 -4.78
CA ASP A 51 -17.91 11.99 -3.56
C ASP A 51 -17.43 11.16 -2.34
N ASN A 52 -17.51 9.83 -2.41
CA ASN A 52 -17.04 8.89 -1.38
C ASN A 52 -15.60 8.36 -1.60
N LEU A 53 -14.88 8.82 -2.63
CA LEU A 53 -13.50 8.40 -2.88
C LEU A 53 -12.52 9.10 -1.93
N GLU A 54 -11.80 8.30 -1.14
CA GLU A 54 -10.74 8.80 -0.28
C GLU A 54 -9.35 8.61 -0.87
N TRP A 55 -8.46 9.53 -0.48
CA TRP A 55 -7.06 9.50 -0.88
C TRP A 55 -6.27 8.70 0.13
N ILE A 56 -5.55 7.70 -0.37
CA ILE A 56 -4.62 6.89 0.41
C ILE A 56 -3.19 7.37 0.19
N GLU A 57 -2.38 7.30 1.24
CA GLU A 57 -0.98 7.71 1.19
C GLU A 57 -0.09 6.47 1.18
N PRO A 58 0.97 6.42 0.36
CA PRO A 58 1.98 5.39 0.49
C PRO A 58 2.61 5.44 1.89
N GLN A 59 2.75 4.28 2.50
CA GLN A 59 3.35 4.15 3.82
C GLN A 59 4.86 3.95 3.66
N GLU A 60 5.64 4.78 4.38
CA GLU A 60 7.09 4.59 4.51
C GLU A 60 7.40 3.32 5.30
N LYS A 61 8.48 2.64 4.91
CA LYS A 61 8.97 1.43 5.57
C LYS A 61 9.89 1.80 6.74
N PRO A 62 9.91 0.99 7.82
CA PRO A 62 8.89 0.05 8.25
C PRO A 62 7.76 0.81 9.01
N PHE A 63 6.77 0.15 9.61
CA PHE A 63 5.75 0.86 10.40
C PHE A 63 6.40 1.58 11.60
N ILE A 64 6.25 2.90 11.67
CA ILE A 64 6.90 3.74 12.69
C ILE A 64 6.09 3.73 14.00
N ILE A 65 4.76 3.69 13.93
CA ILE A 65 3.85 3.75 15.09
C ILE A 65 2.59 2.91 14.87
N VAL A 66 2.03 2.38 15.96
CA VAL A 66 0.63 1.91 15.97
C VAL A 66 -0.28 3.12 15.99
N ASP A 67 -1.12 3.25 14.98
CA ASP A 67 -1.94 4.45 14.75
C ASP A 67 -3.44 4.16 14.64
N ASN A 68 -3.85 2.90 14.82
CA ASN A 68 -5.23 2.44 14.70
C ASN A 68 -5.85 2.74 13.31
N LYS A 69 -5.02 2.94 12.28
CA LYS A 69 -5.47 3.20 10.91
C LYS A 69 -5.60 1.90 10.13
N TYR A 70 -6.33 1.97 9.01
CA TYR A 70 -6.39 0.88 8.05
C TYR A 70 -5.25 0.98 7.06
N TYR A 71 -4.75 -0.16 6.63
CA TYR A 71 -3.67 -0.30 5.67
C TYR A 71 -4.06 -1.25 4.56
N PHE A 72 -3.61 -0.96 3.35
CA PHE A 72 -3.71 -1.83 2.20
C PHE A 72 -2.31 -2.28 1.80
N VAL A 73 -2.10 -3.59 1.66
CA VAL A 73 -0.81 -4.18 1.28
C VAL A 73 -0.99 -4.90 -0.04
N VAL A 74 -0.14 -4.58 -1.01
CA VAL A 74 -0.05 -5.27 -2.29
C VAL A 74 1.18 -6.18 -2.26
N TRP A 75 0.97 -7.50 -2.27
CA TRP A 75 2.01 -8.50 -2.06
C TRP A 75 1.86 -9.71 -2.98
N ARG A 76 2.89 -10.54 -3.10
CA ARG A 76 2.84 -11.86 -3.77
C ARG A 76 3.79 -12.86 -3.12
N GLY A 77 3.46 -14.15 -3.18
CA GLY A 77 4.27 -15.20 -2.57
C GLY A 77 5.56 -15.52 -3.33
N ASN A 78 5.48 -15.71 -4.64
CA ASN A 78 6.63 -15.88 -5.53
C ASN A 78 6.63 -14.80 -6.62
N GLU A 79 7.77 -14.58 -7.27
CA GLU A 79 7.94 -13.60 -8.34
C GLU A 79 7.06 -13.88 -9.58
N ASN A 80 6.64 -15.14 -9.76
CA ASN A 80 5.75 -15.56 -10.84
C ASN A 80 4.27 -15.58 -10.43
N ASN A 81 3.96 -15.31 -9.16
CA ASN A 81 2.59 -15.30 -8.68
C ASN A 81 1.92 -13.95 -8.97
N ASP A 82 0.60 -13.99 -9.12
CA ASP A 82 -0.21 -12.78 -9.21
C ASP A 82 -0.12 -11.94 -7.93
N TRP A 83 -0.27 -10.62 -8.12
CA TRP A 83 -0.35 -9.67 -7.02
C TRP A 83 -1.68 -9.79 -6.29
N ARG A 84 -1.62 -9.73 -4.96
CA ARG A 84 -2.75 -9.80 -4.05
C ARG A 84 -2.85 -8.51 -3.25
N ILE A 85 -4.07 -8.10 -2.91
CA ILE A 85 -4.32 -6.91 -2.10
C ILE A 85 -5.05 -7.35 -0.84
N VAL A 86 -4.52 -6.97 0.32
CA VAL A 86 -5.17 -7.19 1.62
C VAL A 86 -5.37 -5.88 2.37
N LYS A 87 -6.49 -5.78 3.08
CA LYS A 87 -6.79 -4.67 4.01
C LYS A 87 -6.66 -5.15 5.45
N PHE A 88 -5.97 -4.41 6.30
CA PHE A 88 -5.92 -4.70 7.73
C PHE A 88 -5.93 -3.44 8.59
N LYS A 89 -6.29 -3.55 9.86
CA LYS A 89 -6.22 -2.45 10.84
C LYS A 89 -4.96 -2.61 11.68
N HIS A 90 -4.17 -1.55 11.82
CA HIS A 90 -2.96 -1.57 12.63
C HIS A 90 -3.26 -1.00 14.03
N PHE A 91 -3.86 -1.83 14.88
CA PHE A 91 -4.33 -1.42 16.22
C PHE A 91 -3.45 -1.92 17.37
N GLU A 92 -2.61 -2.93 17.15
CA GLU A 92 -1.79 -3.56 18.18
C GLU A 92 -0.41 -3.98 17.62
N GLN A 93 0.60 -3.96 18.48
CA GLN A 93 1.94 -4.48 18.22
C GLN A 93 1.99 -5.99 18.48
N LYS A 94 1.42 -6.77 17.55
CA LYS A 94 1.51 -8.22 17.60
C LYS A 94 1.61 -8.83 16.22
N GLU A 95 2.19 -10.03 16.16
CA GLU A 95 2.13 -10.83 14.93
C GLU A 95 0.67 -11.21 14.67
N LYS A 96 0.25 -11.00 13.42
CA LYS A 96 -1.06 -11.37 12.93
C LYS A 96 -0.92 -11.81 11.49
N ILE A 97 -1.55 -12.93 11.16
CA ILE A 97 -1.71 -13.35 9.77
C ILE A 97 -2.74 -12.44 9.10
N LEU A 98 -2.32 -11.78 8.03
CA LEU A 98 -3.14 -10.85 7.26
C LEU A 98 -3.80 -11.55 6.06
N ASP A 99 -3.04 -12.39 5.36
CA ASP A 99 -3.51 -13.14 4.19
C ASP A 99 -2.73 -14.46 4.07
N LYS A 100 -3.34 -15.45 3.43
CA LYS A 100 -2.71 -16.75 3.11
C LYS A 100 -2.92 -17.09 1.65
N TYR A 101 -1.88 -17.60 1.01
CA TYR A 101 -1.93 -18.06 -0.38
C TYR A 101 -0.96 -19.21 -0.59
N ASP A 102 -1.49 -20.39 -0.92
CA ASP A 102 -0.70 -21.63 -1.03
C ASP A 102 0.13 -21.83 0.25
N LYS A 103 1.45 -22.01 0.12
CA LYS A 103 2.41 -22.12 1.23
C LYS A 103 2.85 -20.79 1.84
N TYR A 104 2.31 -19.68 1.35
CA TYR A 104 2.73 -18.33 1.77
C TYR A 104 1.75 -17.69 2.73
N GLU A 105 2.28 -17.01 3.74
CA GLU A 105 1.49 -16.23 4.70
C GLU A 105 2.07 -14.83 4.82
N LEU A 106 1.24 -13.80 4.61
CA LEU A 106 1.60 -12.42 4.91
C LEU A 106 1.25 -12.15 6.38
N LYS A 107 2.22 -11.66 7.15
CA LYS A 107 2.04 -11.36 8.58
C LYS A 107 2.60 -9.99 8.96
N THR A 108 2.04 -9.39 10.01
CA THR A 108 2.73 -8.33 10.76
C THR A 108 3.84 -8.92 11.62
N SER A 109 4.87 -8.14 11.91
CA SER A 109 5.93 -8.55 12.84
C SER A 109 5.40 -8.73 14.26
N HIS A 110 6.14 -9.47 15.10
CA HIS A 110 5.85 -9.62 16.53
C HIS A 110 5.69 -8.28 17.26
N PHE A 111 6.41 -7.25 16.84
CA PHE A 111 6.33 -5.89 17.41
C PHE A 111 5.42 -4.96 16.60
N GLY A 112 4.69 -5.47 15.62
CA GLY A 112 3.82 -4.70 14.71
C GLY A 112 4.55 -3.72 13.80
N GLY A 113 5.85 -3.52 13.96
CA GLY A 113 6.65 -2.56 13.22
C GLY A 113 6.93 -2.92 11.77
N ASP A 114 6.61 -4.12 11.28
CA ASP A 114 6.97 -4.53 9.91
C ASP A 114 6.01 -5.56 9.31
N LEU A 115 6.22 -5.92 8.04
CA LEU A 115 5.51 -6.98 7.32
C LEU A 115 6.48 -8.05 6.84
N PHE A 116 6.08 -9.31 7.00
CA PHE A 116 6.83 -10.47 6.57
C PHE A 116 5.98 -11.40 5.72
N ILE A 117 6.59 -11.98 4.70
CA ILE A 117 6.04 -13.12 3.98
C ILE A 117 6.77 -14.37 4.47
N TYR A 118 5.99 -15.28 5.01
CA TYR A 118 6.44 -16.62 5.40
C TYR A 118 6.19 -17.59 4.26
N LYS A 119 7.06 -18.59 4.11
CA LYS A 119 6.89 -19.74 3.21
C LYS A 119 7.08 -21.01 4.02
N ASN A 120 6.09 -21.90 4.04
CA ASN A 120 6.13 -23.13 4.85
C ASN A 120 6.47 -22.86 6.34
N GLY A 121 6.00 -21.75 6.91
CA GLY A 121 6.25 -21.39 8.30
C GLY A 121 7.56 -20.66 8.60
N PHE A 122 8.42 -20.43 7.61
CA PHE A 122 9.68 -19.69 7.78
C PHE A 122 9.63 -18.31 7.12
N VAL A 123 10.20 -17.30 7.79
CA VAL A 123 10.35 -15.95 7.21
C VAL A 123 11.16 -16.06 5.91
N SER A 124 10.58 -15.62 4.81
CA SER A 124 11.22 -15.64 3.48
C SER A 124 11.53 -14.23 2.99
N TYR A 125 10.58 -13.30 3.14
CA TYR A 125 10.75 -11.93 2.66
C TYR A 125 10.32 -10.92 3.72
N ASP A 126 11.12 -9.86 3.82
CA ASP A 126 10.99 -8.74 4.76
C ASP A 126 10.62 -7.51 3.95
N TRP A 127 9.51 -6.86 4.29
CA TRP A 127 9.04 -5.70 3.55
C TRP A 127 10.05 -4.56 3.58
N ASN A 128 10.69 -4.31 4.73
CA ASN A 128 11.68 -3.25 4.90
C ASN A 128 12.91 -3.42 4.00
N LYS A 129 13.24 -4.67 3.63
CA LYS A 129 14.38 -5.01 2.76
C LYS A 129 14.00 -5.27 1.30
N ASP A 130 12.72 -5.51 1.03
CA ASP A 130 12.24 -5.79 -0.32
C ASP A 130 12.31 -4.54 -1.23
N ASN A 131 12.71 -4.76 -2.48
CA ASN A 131 12.86 -3.70 -3.49
C ASN A 131 11.62 -3.56 -4.40
N GLY A 132 10.48 -4.14 -4.01
CA GLY A 132 9.27 -4.20 -4.83
C GLY A 132 9.04 -5.56 -5.50
N THR A 133 9.94 -6.53 -5.27
CA THR A 133 9.81 -7.88 -5.85
C THR A 133 8.66 -8.65 -5.22
N TYR A 134 8.46 -8.56 -3.91
CA TYR A 134 7.40 -9.29 -3.20
C TYR A 134 6.36 -8.37 -2.55
N PHE A 135 6.72 -7.12 -2.28
CA PHE A 135 5.84 -6.09 -1.75
C PHE A 135 5.80 -4.90 -2.70
N LYS A 136 4.80 -4.86 -3.58
CA LYS A 136 4.67 -3.80 -4.57
C LYS A 136 4.43 -2.43 -3.94
N SER A 137 3.58 -2.38 -2.91
CA SER A 137 3.18 -1.14 -2.26
C SER A 137 2.40 -1.38 -0.97
N VAL A 138 2.52 -0.47 -0.01
CA VAL A 138 1.66 -0.41 1.19
C VAL A 138 1.11 0.99 1.30
N TYR A 139 -0.19 1.09 1.57
CA TYR A 139 -0.89 2.36 1.68
C TYR A 139 -1.61 2.47 3.02
N ARG A 140 -1.55 3.65 3.64
CA ARG A 140 -2.36 4.00 4.81
C ARG A 140 -3.65 4.68 4.37
N TRP A 141 -4.76 4.23 4.94
CA TRP A 141 -6.07 4.84 4.82
C TRP A 141 -6.24 5.87 5.94
N ASN A 142 -6.46 7.13 5.56
CA ASN A 142 -6.38 8.25 6.49
C ASN A 142 -7.70 8.64 7.18
N SER A 143 -8.85 8.06 6.81
CA SER A 143 -10.15 8.41 7.42
C SER A 143 -10.20 8.29 8.94
#